data_AF-A0A2V2SCR2-F1
#
_entry.id   AF-A0A2V2SCR2-F1
#
_cell.length_a   1.000
_cell.length_b   1.000
_cell.length_c   1.000
_cell.angle_alpha   90.00
_cell.angle_beta   90.00
_cell.angle_gamma   90.00
#
_symmetry.space_group_name_H-M   'P 1'
#
loop_
_entity.id
_entity.type
_entity.pdbx_description
1 polymer ?
#
loop_
_entity_poly.entity_id
_entity_poly.type
_entity_poly.pdbx_seq_one_letter_code
_entity_poly.pdbx_strand_id
1 'polypeptide(L)' 'MRSKTKRAVEIRDGARCNVIGGTHAGKGGIVRDVNTSKTGHVTITVVQTSGERFKTLAKNVTIQG' A
#
# COMPACT_ATOMS: atom_id res chain seq x y z
N MET A 1 29.90 8.35 -3.21
CA MET A 1 28.45 8.64 -3.34
C MET A 1 27.77 7.49 -4.07
N ARG A 2 26.83 6.77 -3.44
CA ARG A 2 25.91 5.87 -4.14
C ARG A 2 24.50 6.38 -3.89
N SER A 3 23.96 7.08 -4.88
CA SER A 3 22.55 7.46 -4.97
C SER A 3 21.70 6.18 -5.01
N LYS A 4 21.28 5.69 -3.84
CA LYS A 4 20.09 4.87 -3.77
C LYS A 4 18.93 5.82 -4.02
N THR A 5 18.58 6.02 -5.29
CA THR A 5 17.27 6.57 -5.66
C THR A 5 16.25 5.60 -5.08
N LYS A 6 15.79 5.90 -3.87
CA LYS A 6 14.64 5.27 -3.26
C LYS A 6 13.52 5.64 -4.24
N ARG A 7 13.19 4.73 -5.17
CA ARG A 7 11.99 4.88 -5.99
C ARG A 7 10.89 5.05 -4.96
N ALA A 8 10.42 6.28 -4.80
CA ALA A 8 9.23 6.56 -4.03
C ALA A 8 8.15 5.87 -4.83
N VAL A 9 7.90 4.61 -4.48
CA VAL A 9 6.88 3.81 -5.09
C VAL A 9 5.59 4.53 -4.76
N GLU A 10 5.07 5.25 -5.75
CA GLU A 10 3.92 6.12 -5.55
C GLU A 10 2.71 5.21 -5.39
N ILE A 11 2.20 5.14 -4.17
CA ILE A 11 0.98 4.40 -3.89
C ILE A 11 -0.16 5.19 -4.53
N ARG A 12 -0.74 4.62 -5.58
CA ARG A 12 -1.85 5.18 -6.36
C ARG A 12 -3.02 4.21 -6.38
N ASP A 13 -4.23 4.74 -6.51
CA ASP A 13 -5.43 3.93 -6.70
C ASP A 13 -5.28 3.06 -7.97
N GLY A 14 -5.75 1.81 -7.90
CA GLY A 14 -5.65 0.85 -8.99
C GLY A 14 -4.32 0.07 -9.06
N ALA A 15 -3.30 0.46 -8.29
CA ALA A 15 -2.02 -0.25 -8.28
C ALA A 15 -2.14 -1.62 -7.59
N ARG A 16 -1.45 -2.64 -8.12
CA ARG A 16 -1.28 -3.94 -7.44
C ARG A 16 -0.28 -3.80 -6.30
N CYS A 17 -0.55 -4.44 -5.18
CA CYS A 17 0.28 -4.28 -4.00
C CYS A 17 0.30 -5.52 -3.12
N ASN A 18 1.39 -5.67 -2.37
CA ASN A 18 1.55 -6.68 -1.33
C ASN A 18 1.82 -6.01 0.02
N VAL A 19 1.17 -6.52 1.05
CA VAL A 19 1.34 -6.07 2.42
C VAL A 19 2.55 -6.78 3.03
N ILE A 20 3.54 -6.00 3.46
CA ILE A 20 4.82 -6.47 4.01
C ILE A 20 4.88 -6.39 5.54
N GLY A 21 3.87 -5.83 6.21
CA GLY A 21 3.86 -5.69 7.66
C GLY A 21 2.49 -5.40 8.27
N GLY A 22 2.42 -5.51 9.60
CA GLY A 22 1.18 -5.38 10.37
C GLY A 22 0.30 -6.63 10.30
N THR A 23 -0.94 -6.51 10.77
CA THR A 23 -1.89 -7.65 10.91
C THR A 23 -2.23 -8.33 9.58
N HIS A 24 -2.12 -7.62 8.47
CA HIS A 24 -2.45 -8.13 7.13
C HIS A 24 -1.22 -8.54 6.31
N ALA A 25 -0.05 -8.69 6.93
CA ALA A 25 1.18 -9.10 6.24
C ALA A 25 0.99 -10.40 5.45
N GLY A 26 1.58 -10.48 4.26
CA GLY A 26 1.46 -11.61 3.34
C GLY A 26 0.23 -11.57 2.42
N LYS A 27 -0.75 -10.68 2.69
CA LYS A 27 -1.89 -10.45 1.79
C LYS A 27 -1.50 -9.51 0.65
N GLY A 28 -2.21 -9.60 -0.47
CA GLY A 28 -2.02 -8.74 -1.65
C GLY A 28 -3.33 -8.44 -2.37
N GLY A 29 -3.34 -7.37 -3.17
CA GLY A 29 -4.53 -6.95 -3.89
C GLY A 29 -4.37 -5.61 -4.61
N ILE A 30 -5.49 -5.00 -4.96
CA ILE A 30 -5.55 -3.71 -5.63
C ILE A 30 -5.75 -2.60 -4.59
N VAL A 31 -4.90 -1.57 -4.67
CA VAL A 31 -5.04 -0.36 -3.87
C VAL A 31 -6.31 0.39 -4.29
N ARG A 32 -7.11 0.75 -3.30
CA ARG A 32 -8.29 1.62 -3.39
C ARG A 32 -8.26 2.65 -2.27
N ASP A 33 -8.90 3.79 -2.47
CA ASP A 33 -9.18 4.79 -1.42
C ASP A 33 -7.90 5.24 -0.66
N VAL A 34 -7.02 5.96 -1.36
CA VAL A 34 -5.79 6.52 -0.76
C VAL A 34 -6.14 7.78 0.02
N ASN A 35 -5.94 7.75 1.34
CA ASN A 35 -6.29 8.85 2.24
C ASN A 35 -5.11 9.25 3.12
N THR A 36 -4.86 10.56 3.22
CA THR A 36 -3.87 11.13 4.15
C THR A 36 -4.59 11.64 5.40
N SER A 37 -4.25 11.10 6.57
CA SER A 37 -4.83 11.53 7.84
C SER A 37 -4.35 12.94 8.23
N LYS A 38 -5.05 13.56 9.20
CA LYS A 38 -4.61 14.84 9.81
C LYS A 38 -3.19 14.79 10.37
N THR A 39 -2.72 13.61 10.78
CA THR A 39 -1.37 13.39 11.31
C THR A 39 -0.34 13.06 10.22
N GLY A 40 -0.71 13.15 8.94
CA GLY A 40 0.18 12.87 7.81
C GLY A 40 0.38 11.38 7.50
N HIS A 41 -0.36 10.48 8.15
CA HIS A 41 -0.27 9.05 7.85
C HIS A 41 -1.13 8.73 6.63
N VAL A 42 -0.51 8.12 5.61
CA VAL A 42 -1.24 7.64 4.44
C VAL A 42 -1.80 6.25 4.73
N THR A 43 -3.11 6.11 4.53
CA THR A 43 -3.85 4.85 4.61
C THR A 43 -4.40 4.50 3.23
N ILE A 44 -4.54 3.20 3.00
CA ILE A 44 -5.15 2.65 1.79
C ILE A 44 -6.10 1.53 2.14
N THR A 45 -7.12 1.34 1.32
CA THR A 45 -7.92 0.12 1.28
C THR A 45 -7.30 -0.82 0.27
N VAL A 46 -7.15 -2.09 0.61
CA VAL A 46 -6.73 -3.12 -0.35
C VAL A 46 -7.92 -4.01 -0.64
N VAL A 47 -8.19 -4.24 -1.92
CA VAL A 47 -9.23 -5.16 -2.40
C VAL A 47 -8.56 -6.40 -2.99
N GLN A 48 -8.80 -7.56 -2.38
CA GLN A 48 -8.28 -8.82 -2.88
C GLN A 48 -9.13 -9.36 -4.04
N THR A 49 -8.58 -10.33 -4.77
CA THR A 49 -9.32 -11.09 -5.79
C THR A 49 -10.51 -11.88 -5.20
N SER A 50 -10.43 -12.25 -3.92
CA SER A 50 -11.54 -12.88 -3.18
C SER A 50 -12.71 -11.93 -2.89
N GLY A 51 -12.54 -10.62 -3.09
CA GLY A 51 -13.49 -9.59 -2.67
C GLY A 51 -13.28 -9.08 -1.25
N GLU A 52 -12.36 -9.67 -0.47
CA GLU A 52 -11.99 -9.15 0.87
C GLU A 52 -11.44 -7.72 0.75
N ARG A 53 -11.93 -6.82 1.60
CA ARG A 53 -11.47 -5.43 1.69
C ARG A 53 -10.94 -5.16 3.08
N PHE A 54 -9.75 -4.56 3.19
CA PHE A 54 -9.18 -4.19 4.47
C PHE A 54 -8.36 -2.90 4.36
N LYS A 55 -8.28 -2.15 5.45
CA LYS A 55 -7.51 -0.91 5.53
C LYS A 55 -6.13 -1.20 6.11
N THR A 56 -5.09 -0.57 5.55
CA THR A 56 -3.73 -0.63 6.08
C THR A 56 -3.00 0.69 5.87
N LEU A 57 -1.85 0.84 6.52
CA LEU A 57 -0.97 1.98 6.30
C LEU A 57 -0.18 1.75 5.00
N ALA A 58 -0.08 2.79 4.18
CA ALA A 58 0.70 2.79 2.94
C ALA A 58 2.15 2.35 3.16
N LYS A 59 2.74 2.72 4.31
CA LYS A 59 4.11 2.34 4.69
C LYS A 59 4.32 0.82 4.84
N ASN A 60 3.25 0.07 5.05
CA ASN A 60 3.28 -1.39 5.24
C ASN A 60 3.04 -2.15 3.92
N VAL A 61 3.08 -1.46 2.79
CA VAL A 61 2.72 -2.01 1.49
C VAL A 61 3.80 -1.70 0.46
N THR A 62 4.06 -2.65 -0.43
CA THR A 62 4.90 -2.48 -1.61
C THR A 62 4.04 -2.61 -2.87
N ILE A 63 4.23 -1.74 -3.85
CA ILE A 63 3.54 -1.84 -5.14
C ILE A 63 4.28 -2.86 -6.01
N GLN A 64 3.51 -3.68 -6.70
CA GLN A 64 3.97 -4.53 -7.78
C GLN A 64 3.70 -3.78 -9.08
N GLY A 65 4.77 -3.37 -9.76
CA GLY A 65 4.73 -2.68 -11.05
C GLY A 65 4.26 -3.57 -12.18
#